data_AF-A0A9E5N0C8-F1
#
_entry.id   AF-A0A9E5N0C8-F1
#
_cell.length_a   1.000
_cell.length_b   1.000
_cell.length_c   1.000
_cell.angle_alpha   90.00
_cell.angle_beta   90.00
_cell.angle_gamma   90.00
#
_symmetry.space_group_name_H-M   'P 1'
#
loop_
_entity.id
_entity.type
_entity.pdbx_description
1 polymer ?
#
loop_
_entity_poly.entity_id
_entity_poly.type
_entity_poly.pdbx_seq_one_letter_code
_entity_poly.pdbx_strand_id
1 'polypeptide(L)'
;KLDKRRKHTIELVVDRLVIGTKGRARVADSIETTLKWGDGLLRVLYQGPTEAVTAAWSDKLLSNENACPDCGISYGMFTPRHFSFNAPDGACRTCLGLGTKLFFDEDLLVPDHAKSIDDGAIVAWRRGGRRLITHYKMLLRGWAKHYGVDLAEPFEKLSDDLRQNLLQGSGAEEIEFTYWRKNAWRKMTKPFEGVIPNLE
;
A
#
# COMPACT_ATOMS: atom_id res chain seq x y z
N LYS A 1 -11.22 -27.55 -31.32
CA LYS A 1 -11.98 -27.04 -30.15
C LYS A 1 -10.99 -26.93 -28.99
N LEU A 2 -10.79 -25.76 -28.41
CA LEU A 2 -9.82 -25.55 -27.31
C LEU A 2 -10.40 -26.03 -25.97
N ASP A 3 -9.55 -26.55 -25.09
CA ASP A 3 -9.94 -27.02 -23.76
C ASP A 3 -10.27 -25.84 -22.83
N LYS A 4 -11.52 -25.71 -22.40
CA LYS A 4 -11.99 -24.59 -21.56
C LYS A 4 -11.26 -24.49 -20.21
N ARG A 5 -10.60 -25.55 -19.74
CA ARG A 5 -9.91 -25.58 -18.44
C ARG A 5 -8.44 -25.17 -18.51
N ARG A 6 -7.88 -24.93 -19.70
CA ARG A 6 -6.49 -24.55 -19.89
C ARG A 6 -6.38 -23.13 -20.43
N LYS A 7 -5.32 -22.43 -20.02
CA LYS A 7 -4.93 -21.17 -20.66
C LYS A 7 -4.37 -21.50 -22.05
N HIS A 8 -4.78 -20.74 -23.06
CA HIS A 8 -4.29 -20.87 -24.43
C HIS A 8 -3.65 -19.56 -24.86
N THR A 9 -2.52 -19.66 -25.54
CA THR A 9 -1.95 -18.54 -26.29
C THR A 9 -2.30 -18.75 -27.75
N ILE A 10 -2.99 -17.79 -28.35
CA ILE A 10 -3.41 -17.84 -29.75
C ILE A 10 -2.73 -16.67 -30.45
N GLU A 11 -1.81 -16.97 -31.35
CA GLU A 11 -1.10 -15.99 -32.15
C GLU A 11 -1.54 -16.13 -33.60
N LEU A 12 -1.88 -15.01 -34.23
CA LEU A 12 -2.24 -14.96 -35.64
C LEU A 12 -1.00 -14.59 -36.46
N VAL A 13 -0.60 -15.46 -37.38
CA VAL A 13 0.45 -15.14 -38.34
C VAL A 13 -0.15 -14.24 -39.43
N VAL A 14 0.21 -12.96 -39.41
CA VAL A 14 -0.35 -11.96 -40.34
C VAL A 14 0.42 -11.92 -41.67
N ASP A 15 1.75 -11.89 -41.64
CA ASP A 15 2.57 -11.91 -42.85
C ASP A 15 3.94 -12.58 -42.58
N ARG A 16 4.62 -13.00 -43.64
CA ARG A 16 5.99 -13.52 -43.64
C ARG A 16 6.80 -12.81 -44.72
N LEU A 17 7.84 -12.11 -44.30
CA LEU A 17 8.53 -11.12 -45.13
C LEU A 17 10.05 -11.33 -45.05
N VAL A 18 10.71 -11.11 -46.19
CA VAL A 18 12.17 -10.91 -46.24
C VAL A 18 12.40 -9.41 -46.37
N ILE A 19 13.10 -8.82 -45.40
CA ILE A 19 13.37 -7.39 -45.40
C ILE A 19 14.47 -7.09 -46.43
N GLY A 20 14.15 -6.23 -47.40
CA GLY A 20 15.08 -5.71 -48.40
C GLY A 20 14.93 -4.20 -48.60
N THR A 21 15.58 -3.64 -49.61
CA THR A 21 15.53 -2.20 -49.90
C THR A 21 14.17 -1.71 -50.41
N LYS A 22 13.33 -2.62 -50.91
CA LYS A 22 11.95 -2.36 -51.37
C LYS A 22 11.00 -3.22 -50.55
N GLY A 23 9.98 -2.64 -49.93
CA GLY A 23 9.01 -3.39 -49.12
C GLY A 23 8.39 -2.64 -47.93
N ARG A 24 8.79 -1.40 -47.67
CA ARG A 24 8.29 -0.61 -46.52
C ARG A 24 6.77 -0.51 -46.47
N ALA A 25 6.10 -0.33 -47.62
CA ALA A 25 4.63 -0.25 -47.68
C ALA A 25 3.95 -1.54 -47.21
N ARG A 26 4.48 -2.70 -47.61
CA ARG A 26 3.93 -4.01 -47.19
C ARG A 26 4.16 -4.25 -45.70
N VAL A 27 5.36 -3.92 -45.20
CA VAL A 27 5.64 -4.00 -43.76
C VAL A 27 4.67 -3.12 -42.97
N ALA A 28 4.42 -1.89 -43.42
CA ALA A 28 3.47 -0.99 -42.76
C ALA A 28 2.04 -1.57 -42.73
N ASP A 29 1.56 -2.10 -43.85
CA ASP A 29 0.23 -2.73 -43.96
C ASP A 29 0.09 -3.95 -43.04
N SER A 30 1.13 -4.80 -42.97
CA SER A 30 1.17 -5.93 -42.03
C SER A 30 1.16 -5.47 -40.57
N ILE A 31 1.92 -4.41 -40.24
CA ILE A 31 1.94 -3.84 -38.89
C ILE A 31 0.56 -3.29 -38.52
N GLU A 32 -0.06 -2.51 -39.39
CA GLU A 32 -1.39 -1.92 -39.15
C GLU A 32 -2.45 -3.01 -38.96
N THR A 33 -2.45 -4.03 -39.82
CA THR A 33 -3.33 -5.20 -39.69
C THR A 33 -3.10 -5.92 -38.37
N THR A 34 -1.84 -6.13 -37.98
CA THR A 34 -1.51 -6.84 -36.73
C THR A 34 -1.96 -6.03 -35.52
N LEU A 35 -1.66 -4.73 -35.46
CA LEU A 35 -2.08 -3.88 -34.35
C LEU A 35 -3.61 -3.79 -34.23
N LYS A 36 -4.33 -3.77 -35.36
CA LYS A 36 -5.79 -3.73 -35.37
C LYS A 36 -6.43 -5.00 -34.79
N TRP A 37 -5.91 -6.17 -35.14
CA TRP A 37 -6.47 -7.46 -34.68
C TRP A 37 -5.83 -7.97 -33.39
N GLY A 38 -4.65 -7.49 -33.05
CA GLY A 38 -3.87 -7.83 -31.87
C GLY A 38 -4.05 -6.87 -30.70
N ASP A 39 -5.09 -6.05 -30.70
CA ASP A 39 -5.41 -5.09 -29.63
C ASP A 39 -4.21 -4.17 -29.27
N GLY A 40 -3.58 -3.64 -30.32
CA GLY A 40 -2.40 -2.77 -30.19
C GLY A 40 -1.09 -3.49 -29.88
N LEU A 41 -1.06 -4.83 -29.95
CA LEU A 41 0.14 -5.65 -29.81
C LEU A 41 0.62 -6.23 -31.14
N LEU A 42 1.94 -6.27 -31.32
CA LEU A 42 2.62 -6.86 -32.47
C LEU A 42 3.77 -7.72 -31.97
N ARG A 43 3.75 -9.02 -32.28
CA ARG A 43 4.89 -9.91 -32.06
C ARG A 43 5.66 -10.09 -33.37
N VAL A 44 6.93 -9.74 -33.35
CA VAL A 44 7.84 -9.89 -34.49
C VAL A 44 8.78 -11.06 -34.23
N LEU A 45 8.75 -12.04 -35.12
CA LEU A 45 9.80 -13.06 -35.21
C LEU A 45 10.76 -12.65 -36.32
N TYR A 46 12.06 -12.57 -36.04
CA TYR A 46 13.07 -12.21 -37.04
C TYR A 46 14.35 -13.05 -36.92
N GLN A 47 15.05 -13.16 -38.04
CA GLN A 47 16.39 -13.76 -38.16
C GLN A 47 17.34 -12.75 -38.82
N GLY A 48 18.61 -12.76 -38.41
CA GLY A 48 19.64 -11.91 -38.97
C GLY A 48 20.02 -12.32 -40.41
N PRO A 49 20.50 -11.39 -41.26
CA PRO A 49 20.84 -11.68 -42.66
C PRO A 49 22.03 -12.64 -42.83
N THR A 50 22.86 -12.80 -41.80
CA THR A 50 24.02 -13.72 -41.77
C THR A 50 23.74 -15.02 -41.04
N GLU A 51 22.51 -15.22 -40.54
CA GLU A 51 22.14 -16.43 -39.82
C GLU A 51 21.77 -17.54 -40.82
N ALA A 52 22.16 -18.77 -40.49
CA ALA A 52 21.72 -19.93 -41.27
C ALA A 52 20.19 -20.03 -41.25
N VAL A 53 19.59 -20.55 -42.32
CA VAL A 53 18.12 -20.76 -42.40
C VAL A 53 17.60 -21.61 -41.23
N THR A 54 18.47 -22.44 -40.64
CA THR A 54 18.19 -23.30 -39.49
C THR A 54 18.39 -22.62 -38.13
N ALA A 55 18.80 -21.35 -38.07
CA ALA A 55 19.00 -20.64 -36.82
C ALA A 55 17.68 -20.39 -36.08
N ALA A 56 17.73 -20.21 -34.76
CA ALA A 56 16.55 -19.87 -33.98
C ALA A 56 16.03 -18.47 -34.33
N TRP A 57 14.71 -18.31 -34.41
CA TRP A 57 14.09 -17.00 -34.60
C TRP A 57 14.12 -16.21 -33.29
N SER A 58 14.47 -14.93 -33.37
CA SER A 58 14.37 -13.99 -32.26
C SER A 58 12.95 -13.43 -32.15
N ASP A 59 12.40 -13.37 -30.95
CA ASP A 59 11.08 -12.80 -30.63
C ASP A 59 11.24 -11.36 -30.11
N LYS A 60 10.38 -10.45 -30.60
CA LYS A 60 10.16 -9.14 -29.99
C LYS A 60 8.66 -8.80 -29.96
N LEU A 61 8.13 -8.57 -28.75
CA LEU A 61 6.80 -8.00 -28.55
C LEU A 61 6.86 -6.48 -28.54
N LEU A 62 5.97 -5.84 -29.29
CA LEU A 62 5.83 -4.39 -29.44
C LEU A 62 4.39 -3.99 -29.17
N SER A 63 4.18 -2.76 -28.70
CA SER A 63 2.86 -2.15 -28.55
C SER A 63 2.84 -0.74 -29.14
N ASN A 64 1.70 -0.33 -29.70
CA ASN A 64 1.45 1.07 -30.08
C ASN A 64 0.69 1.85 -29.00
N GLU A 65 0.33 1.21 -27.89
CA GLU A 65 -0.25 1.83 -26.71
C GLU A 65 0.84 2.15 -25.68
N ASN A 66 0.53 2.99 -24.69
CA ASN A 66 1.39 3.18 -23.51
C ASN A 66 1.25 1.96 -22.56
N ALA A 67 1.51 0.77 -23.07
CA ALA A 67 1.35 -0.49 -22.36
C ALA A 67 2.67 -1.23 -22.22
N CYS A 68 2.89 -1.82 -21.04
CA CYS A 68 4.00 -2.71 -20.81
C CYS A 68 3.65 -4.11 -21.36
N PRO A 69 4.38 -4.63 -22.36
CA PRO A 69 4.09 -5.92 -22.96
C PRO A 69 4.33 -7.12 -22.00
N ASP A 70 5.15 -6.95 -20.96
CA ASP A 70 5.49 -8.03 -20.02
C ASP A 70 4.46 -8.19 -18.90
N CYS A 71 3.92 -7.08 -18.39
CA CYS A 71 3.01 -7.09 -17.24
C CYS A 71 1.57 -6.67 -17.57
N GLY A 72 1.29 -6.23 -18.80
CA GLY A 72 -0.05 -5.86 -19.26
C GLY A 72 -0.61 -4.58 -18.64
N ILE A 73 0.22 -3.79 -17.93
CA ILE A 73 -0.18 -2.48 -17.41
C ILE A 73 -0.25 -1.51 -18.58
N SER A 74 -1.40 -0.87 -18.76
CA SER A 74 -1.63 0.14 -19.79
C SER A 74 -1.95 1.49 -19.17
N TYR A 75 -1.41 2.55 -19.77
CA TYR A 75 -1.68 3.94 -19.43
C TYR A 75 -2.41 4.63 -20.59
N GLY A 76 -3.23 5.63 -20.26
CA GLY A 76 -3.78 6.52 -21.27
C GLY A 76 -2.72 7.43 -21.89
N MET A 77 -3.15 8.36 -22.75
CA MET A 77 -2.26 9.39 -23.30
C MET A 77 -1.74 10.30 -22.18
N PHE A 78 -0.42 10.49 -22.11
CA PHE A 78 0.17 11.41 -21.14
C PHE A 78 -0.18 12.87 -21.48
N THR A 79 -0.87 13.55 -20.56
CA THR A 79 -1.07 15.00 -20.57
C THR A 79 -0.19 15.67 -19.52
N PRO A 80 0.07 16.99 -19.61
CA PRO A 80 0.78 17.74 -18.56
C PRO A 80 0.15 17.64 -17.16
N ARG A 81 -1.16 17.32 -17.09
CA ARG A 81 -1.89 17.17 -15.81
C ARG A 81 -1.37 16.00 -14.98
N HIS A 82 -0.90 14.93 -15.61
CA HIS A 82 -0.30 13.79 -14.89
C HIS A 82 0.97 14.16 -14.12
N PHE A 83 1.61 15.27 -14.47
CA PHE A 83 2.83 15.74 -13.81
C PHE A 83 2.56 16.93 -12.86
N SER A 84 1.30 17.32 -12.70
CA SER A 84 0.90 18.38 -11.79
C SER A 84 0.40 17.78 -10.48
N PHE A 85 1.09 18.05 -9.39
CA PHE A 85 0.63 17.69 -8.04
C PHE A 85 -0.66 18.44 -7.63
N ASN A 86 -1.02 19.50 -8.35
CA ASN A 86 -2.29 20.23 -8.16
C ASN A 86 -3.46 19.63 -8.96
N ALA A 87 -3.21 18.64 -9.83
CA ALA A 87 -4.25 17.96 -10.59
C ALA A 87 -4.54 16.59 -9.96
N PRO A 88 -5.81 16.16 -9.87
CA PRO A 88 -6.15 14.83 -9.33
C PRO A 88 -5.42 13.67 -10.02
N ASP A 89 -5.18 13.79 -11.33
CA ASP A 89 -4.53 12.75 -12.14
C ASP A 89 -3.02 12.63 -11.87
N GLY A 90 -2.37 13.69 -11.37
CA GLY A 90 -0.95 13.73 -11.03
C GLY A 90 -0.65 13.77 -9.54
N ALA A 91 -1.66 14.00 -8.71
CA ALA A 91 -1.51 14.06 -7.26
C ALA A 91 -1.32 12.66 -6.65
N CYS A 92 -0.40 12.56 -5.70
CA CYS A 92 -0.28 11.36 -4.87
C CYS A 92 -1.60 11.10 -4.13
N ARG A 93 -2.14 9.89 -4.20
CA ARG A 93 -3.42 9.53 -3.57
C ARG A 93 -3.39 9.57 -2.03
N THR A 94 -2.21 9.48 -1.44
CA THR A 94 -2.04 9.46 0.02
C THR A 94 -1.98 10.86 0.62
N CYS A 95 -1.21 11.77 0.02
CA CYS A 95 -1.05 13.15 0.51
C CYS A 95 -1.78 14.20 -0.33
N LEU A 96 -2.51 13.78 -1.37
CA LEU A 96 -3.27 14.65 -2.28
C LEU A 96 -2.42 15.76 -2.90
N GLY A 97 -1.15 15.45 -3.19
CA GLY A 97 -0.20 16.41 -3.78
C GLY A 97 0.47 17.36 -2.80
N LEU A 98 0.18 17.27 -1.48
CA LEU A 98 0.79 18.12 -0.45
C LEU A 98 2.27 17.77 -0.17
N GLY A 99 2.70 16.56 -0.51
CA GLY A 99 4.06 16.07 -0.22
C GLY A 99 4.34 15.81 1.27
N THR A 100 3.36 16.04 2.14
CA THR A 100 3.47 15.85 3.59
C THR A 100 2.24 15.12 4.12
N LYS A 101 2.41 14.43 5.25
CA LYS A 101 1.32 13.79 5.99
C LYS A 101 1.46 14.17 7.45
N LEU A 102 0.35 14.55 8.08
CA LEU A 102 0.30 14.75 9.53
C LEU A 102 0.27 13.38 10.21
N PHE A 103 1.14 13.19 11.20
CA PHE A 103 1.19 12.00 12.03
C PHE A 103 1.48 12.42 13.48
N PHE A 104 1.16 11.55 14.43
CA PHE A 104 1.50 11.77 15.83
C PHE A 104 2.93 11.30 16.10
N ASP A 105 3.74 12.21 16.61
CA ASP A 105 5.11 11.94 17.05
C ASP A 105 5.08 11.44 18.50
N GLU A 106 5.73 10.30 18.76
CA GLU A 106 5.84 9.69 20.09
C GLU A 106 6.49 10.64 21.09
N ASP A 107 7.56 11.34 20.68
CA ASP A 107 8.31 12.25 21.54
C ASP A 107 7.46 13.48 21.93
N LEU A 108 6.44 13.81 21.14
CA LEU A 108 5.47 14.86 21.48
C LEU A 108 4.30 14.35 22.32
N LEU A 109 3.96 13.06 22.22
CA LEU A 109 2.94 12.42 23.05
C LEU A 109 3.45 12.16 24.47
N VAL A 110 4.74 11.79 24.59
CA VAL A 110 5.44 11.48 25.83
C VAL A 110 6.74 12.29 25.89
N PRO A 111 6.69 13.60 26.17
CA PRO A 111 7.89 14.45 26.15
C PRO A 111 8.89 14.18 27.29
N ASP A 112 8.44 13.52 28.36
CA ASP A 112 9.29 13.17 29.52
C ASP A 112 9.18 11.66 29.78
N HIS A 113 10.16 10.91 29.30
CA HIS A 113 10.22 9.45 29.44
C HIS A 113 10.56 8.99 30.86
N ALA A 114 11.14 9.86 31.71
CA ALA A 114 11.44 9.54 33.11
C ALA A 114 10.18 9.59 33.99
N LYS A 115 9.09 10.17 33.47
CA LYS A 115 7.82 10.27 34.17
C LYS A 115 7.03 8.96 34.11
N SER A 116 6.30 8.66 35.19
CA SER A 116 5.41 7.49 35.22
C SER A 116 4.13 7.72 34.41
N ILE A 117 3.49 6.63 33.98
CA ILE A 117 2.21 6.72 33.26
C ILE A 117 1.12 7.31 34.17
N ASP A 118 1.10 6.96 35.46
CA ASP A 118 0.13 7.48 36.43
C ASP A 118 0.28 8.99 36.69
N ASP A 119 1.53 9.47 36.72
CA ASP A 119 1.84 10.91 36.80
C ASP A 119 1.55 11.65 35.49
N GLY A 120 1.23 10.92 34.43
CA GLY A 120 0.83 11.46 33.15
C GLY A 120 2.01 11.74 32.23
N ALA A 121 2.86 10.72 32.02
CA ALA A 121 3.83 10.68 30.92
C ALA A 121 3.13 10.91 29.57
N ILE A 122 1.97 10.27 29.35
CA ILE A 122 1.16 10.44 28.13
C ILE A 122 0.33 11.72 28.22
N VAL A 123 0.86 12.81 27.64
CA VAL A 123 0.28 14.16 27.78
C VAL A 123 -1.08 14.28 27.10
N ALA A 124 -1.25 13.66 25.93
CA ALA A 124 -2.48 13.74 25.16
C ALA A 124 -3.72 13.25 25.96
N TRP A 125 -3.55 12.18 26.74
CA TRP A 125 -4.63 11.59 27.55
C TRP A 125 -4.84 12.27 28.91
N ARG A 126 -4.08 13.34 29.20
CA ARG A 126 -4.28 14.21 30.36
C ARG A 126 -5.00 15.51 30.02
N ARG A 127 -5.19 15.80 28.73
CA ARG A 127 -5.91 16.99 28.26
C ARG A 127 -7.40 16.69 28.12
N GLY A 128 -8.26 17.61 28.55
CA GLY A 128 -9.72 17.53 28.40
C GLY A 128 -10.51 17.42 29.70
N GLY A 129 -11.79 17.06 29.58
CA GLY A 129 -12.70 17.01 30.73
C GLY A 129 -12.42 15.84 31.69
N ARG A 130 -12.73 16.01 32.98
CA ARG A 130 -12.49 15.02 34.04
C ARG A 130 -13.01 13.61 33.72
N ARG A 131 -14.17 13.51 33.06
CA ARG A 131 -14.76 12.21 32.65
C ARG A 131 -13.90 11.49 31.62
N LEU A 132 -13.34 12.22 30.65
CA LEU A 132 -12.49 11.68 29.60
C LEU A 132 -11.15 11.19 30.16
N ILE A 133 -10.51 12.01 31.01
CA ILE A 133 -9.28 11.63 31.71
C ILE A 133 -9.51 10.37 32.57
N THR A 134 -10.66 10.27 33.23
CA THR A 134 -11.02 9.08 34.03
C THR A 134 -11.19 7.85 33.16
N HIS A 135 -11.77 7.99 31.96
CA HIS A 135 -11.91 6.90 31.00
C HIS A 135 -10.54 6.37 30.55
N TYR A 136 -9.62 7.25 30.16
CA TYR A 136 -8.26 6.87 29.77
C TYR A 136 -7.48 6.20 30.90
N LYS A 137 -7.62 6.69 32.14
CA LYS A 137 -7.05 6.01 33.32
C LYS A 137 -7.59 4.59 33.50
N MET A 138 -8.87 4.35 33.22
CA MET A 138 -9.44 3.00 33.29
C MET A 138 -8.88 2.08 32.20
N LEU A 139 -8.64 2.61 31.00
CA LEU A 139 -8.00 1.86 29.92
C LEU A 139 -6.56 1.50 30.28
N LEU A 140 -5.75 2.47 30.71
CA LEU A 140 -4.35 2.24 31.12
C LEU A 140 -4.25 1.21 32.25
N ARG A 141 -5.17 1.23 33.22
CA ARG A 141 -5.23 0.23 34.30
C ARG A 141 -5.58 -1.17 33.80
N GLY A 142 -6.51 -1.30 32.86
CA GLY A 142 -6.85 -2.60 32.27
C GLY A 142 -5.67 -3.16 31.46
N TRP A 143 -5.04 -2.30 30.65
CA TRP A 143 -3.84 -2.64 29.89
C TRP A 143 -2.69 -3.07 30.79
N ALA A 144 -2.37 -2.28 31.82
CA ALA A 144 -1.31 -2.59 32.76
C ALA A 144 -1.56 -3.89 33.54
N LYS A 145 -2.82 -4.13 33.95
CA LYS A 145 -3.20 -5.38 34.62
C LYS A 145 -3.01 -6.60 33.72
N HIS A 146 -3.28 -6.48 32.43
CA HIS A 146 -3.16 -7.57 31.46
C HIS A 146 -1.70 -7.93 31.19
N TYR A 147 -0.85 -6.93 30.98
CA TYR A 147 0.58 -7.13 30.68
C TYR A 147 1.47 -7.17 31.93
N GLY A 148 0.91 -7.03 33.13
CA GLY A 148 1.67 -7.07 34.40
C GLY A 148 2.61 -5.88 34.60
N VAL A 149 2.25 -4.72 34.04
CA VAL A 149 3.05 -3.49 34.10
C VAL A 149 2.68 -2.66 35.33
N ASP A 150 3.67 -2.09 36.00
CA ASP A 150 3.43 -1.09 37.04
C ASP A 150 3.36 0.32 36.43
N LEU A 151 2.19 0.97 36.56
CA LEU A 151 1.95 2.32 36.04
C LEU A 151 2.72 3.42 36.78
N ALA A 152 3.24 3.11 37.98
CA ALA A 152 4.06 4.02 38.77
C ALA A 152 5.53 4.03 38.33
N GLU A 153 5.96 3.06 37.52
CA GLU A 153 7.31 3.07 36.95
C GLU A 153 7.46 4.10 35.83
N PRO A 154 8.68 4.66 35.65
CA PRO A 154 9.00 5.52 34.51
C PRO A 154 8.69 4.85 33.17
N PHE A 155 8.18 5.64 32.22
CA PHE A 155 7.83 5.17 30.88
C PHE A 155 9.02 4.54 30.13
N GLU A 156 10.23 5.06 30.32
CA GLU A 156 11.46 4.52 29.73
C GLU A 156 11.79 3.09 30.15
N LYS A 157 11.29 2.62 31.30
CA LYS A 157 11.52 1.25 31.77
C LYS A 157 10.68 0.20 31.03
N LEU A 158 9.65 0.64 30.31
CA LEU A 158 8.88 -0.27 29.46
C LEU A 158 9.77 -0.78 28.33
N SER A 159 9.74 -2.10 28.11
CA SER A 159 10.31 -2.72 26.92
C SER A 159 9.70 -2.12 25.65
N ASP A 160 10.47 -2.04 24.58
CA ASP A 160 10.02 -1.47 23.29
C ASP A 160 8.72 -2.11 22.77
N ASP A 161 8.54 -3.42 22.96
CA ASP A 161 7.31 -4.13 22.55
C ASP A 161 6.07 -3.64 23.32
N LEU A 162 6.18 -3.48 24.64
CA LEU A 162 5.09 -2.95 25.48
C LEU A 162 4.83 -1.48 25.17
N ARG A 163 5.88 -0.71 24.87
CA ARG A 163 5.74 0.69 24.47
C ARG A 163 4.97 0.80 23.16
N GLN A 164 5.34 0.01 22.16
CA GLN A 164 4.67 -0.04 20.88
C GLN A 164 3.22 -0.53 21.02
N ASN A 165 2.96 -1.53 21.87
CA ASN A 165 1.61 -2.02 22.16
C ASN A 165 0.76 -0.94 22.86
N LEU A 166 1.34 -0.16 23.76
CA LEU A 166 0.67 0.96 24.41
C LEU A 166 0.33 2.07 23.40
N LEU A 167 1.22 2.36 22.45
CA LEU A 167 1.04 3.45 21.49
C LEU A 167 0.15 3.05 20.30
N GLN A 168 0.32 1.87 19.73
CA GLN A 168 -0.39 1.40 18.52
C GLN A 168 -1.54 0.44 18.80
N GLY A 169 -1.68 -0.04 20.04
CA GLY A 169 -2.73 -0.96 20.46
C GLY A 169 -2.31 -2.42 20.50
N SER A 170 -3.20 -3.26 21.01
CA SER A 170 -2.99 -4.70 21.18
C SER A 170 -3.33 -5.53 19.93
N GLY A 171 -3.64 -4.87 18.81
CA GLY A 171 -4.05 -5.54 17.57
C GLY A 171 -5.34 -6.34 17.76
N ALA A 172 -5.25 -7.67 17.65
CA ALA A 172 -6.39 -8.58 17.83
C ALA A 172 -6.49 -9.16 19.25
N GLU A 173 -5.51 -8.92 20.12
CA GLU A 173 -5.50 -9.45 21.48
C GLU A 173 -6.53 -8.70 22.34
N GLU A 174 -7.44 -9.45 22.96
CA GLU A 174 -8.49 -8.87 23.80
C GLU A 174 -8.02 -8.67 25.24
N ILE A 175 -8.36 -7.50 25.80
CA ILE A 175 -8.02 -7.09 27.16
C ILE A 175 -9.29 -6.82 27.97
N GLU A 176 -9.31 -7.27 29.23
CA GLU A 176 -10.41 -6.99 30.16
C GLU A 176 -10.28 -5.57 30.73
N PHE A 177 -11.25 -4.70 30.42
CA PHE A 177 -11.35 -3.36 30.98
C PHE A 177 -12.52 -3.26 31.96
N THR A 178 -12.29 -2.57 33.08
CA THR A 178 -13.32 -2.27 34.08
C THR A 178 -13.75 -0.81 34.01
N TYR A 179 -15.04 -0.58 33.82
CA TYR A 179 -15.63 0.75 33.74
C TYR A 179 -16.66 0.98 34.85
N TRP A 180 -16.74 2.22 35.34
CA TRP A 180 -17.83 2.66 36.21
C TRP A 180 -18.98 3.23 35.38
N ARG A 181 -20.13 2.55 35.35
CA ARG A 181 -21.34 3.02 34.64
C ARG A 181 -22.59 2.70 35.45
N LYS A 182 -23.56 3.63 35.48
CA LYS A 182 -24.85 3.47 36.17
C LYS A 182 -24.71 2.95 37.62
N ASN A 183 -23.80 3.54 38.39
CA ASN A 183 -23.49 3.17 39.78
C ASN A 183 -23.05 1.71 40.00
N ALA A 184 -22.50 1.06 38.98
CA ALA A 184 -21.93 -0.27 39.09
C ALA A 184 -20.63 -0.40 38.27
N TRP A 185 -19.72 -1.25 38.76
CA TRP A 185 -18.59 -1.71 37.97
C TRP A 185 -19.07 -2.69 36.89
N ARG A 186 -18.62 -2.48 35.65
CA ARG A 186 -18.86 -3.36 34.52
C ARG A 186 -17.53 -3.73 33.89
N LYS A 187 -17.38 -5.01 33.57
CA LYS A 187 -16.25 -5.54 32.81
C LYS A 187 -16.62 -5.59 31.34
N MET A 188 -15.67 -5.30 30.47
CA MET A 188 -15.81 -5.41 29.03
C MET A 188 -14.48 -5.88 28.46
N THR A 189 -14.54 -6.93 27.65
CA THR A 189 -13.38 -7.47 26.96
C THR A 189 -13.38 -6.92 25.54
N LYS A 190 -12.29 -6.29 25.14
CA LYS A 190 -12.07 -5.79 23.78
C LYS A 190 -10.58 -5.58 23.51
N PRO A 191 -10.15 -5.50 22.25
CA PRO A 191 -8.80 -5.04 21.94
C PRO A 191 -8.54 -3.63 22.47
N PHE A 192 -7.30 -3.39 22.90
CA PHE A 192 -6.81 -2.08 23.22
C PHE A 192 -6.48 -1.33 21.94
N GLU A 193 -7.09 -0.17 21.76
CA GLU A 193 -6.99 0.64 20.54
C GLU A 193 -5.60 1.26 20.36
N GLY A 194 -4.87 1.52 21.45
CA GLY A 194 -3.62 2.27 21.41
C GLY A 194 -3.83 3.77 21.59
N VAL A 195 -2.77 4.46 22.01
CA VAL A 195 -2.80 5.92 22.21
C VAL A 195 -2.89 6.67 20.89
N ILE A 196 -2.11 6.29 19.88
CA ILE A 196 -2.05 6.97 18.58
C ILE A 196 -3.34 6.74 17.78
N PRO A 197 -3.84 5.51 17.56
CA PRO A 197 -5.07 5.30 16.80
C PRO A 197 -6.30 5.94 17.45
N ASN A 198 -6.29 6.11 18.78
CA ASN A 198 -7.34 6.82 19.50
C ASN A 198 -7.34 8.35 19.27
N LEU A 199 -6.22 8.90 18.80
CA LEU A 199 -6.06 10.34 18.51
C LEU A 199 -6.23 10.69 17.03
N GLU A 200 -6.10 9.71 16.13
CA GLU A 200 -6.37 9.85 14.68
C GLU A 200 -7.86 9.97 14.37
#